data_AF-A0A2E8SPM9-F1
#
_entry.id   AF-A0A2E8SPM9-F1
#
_cell.length_a   1.000
_cell.length_b   1.000
_cell.length_c   1.000
_cell.angle_alpha   90.00
_cell.angle_beta   90.00
_cell.angle_gamma   90.00
#
_symmetry.space_group_name_H-M   'P 1'
#
loop_
_entity.id
_entity.type
_entity.pdbx_description
1 polymer ?
#
loop_
_entity_poly.entity_id
_entity_poly.type
_entity_poly.pdbx_seq_one_letter_code
_entity_poly.pdbx_strand_id
1 'polypeptide(L)' 'NGQPLNSPKLIRFHELTEDEYFCTEAGAKAGVTFENTSDTEPLVLLRYFGPEVNKDAPNIGDYRKRKFD' A
#
# COMPACT_ATOMS: atom_id res chain seq x y z
N ASN A 1 4.33 -11.16 -9.10
CA ASN A 1 4.10 -12.61 -8.84
C ASN A 1 2.62 -12.98 -8.91
N GLY A 2 1.73 -12.08 -9.35
CA GLY A 2 0.31 -12.39 -9.59
C GLY A 2 -0.51 -12.67 -8.33
N GLN A 3 -0.03 -12.28 -7.15
CA GLN A 3 -0.78 -12.45 -5.91
C GLN A 3 -1.99 -11.50 -5.87
N PRO A 4 -3.16 -11.96 -5.39
CA PRO A 4 -4.36 -11.12 -5.27
C PRO A 4 -4.16 -10.03 -4.21
N LEU A 5 -4.73 -8.85 -4.42
CA LEU A 5 -4.68 -7.76 -3.45
C LEU A 5 -6.08 -7.21 -3.26
N ASN A 6 -6.61 -7.27 -2.05
CA ASN A 6 -7.93 -6.73 -1.72
C ASN A 6 -7.96 -6.19 -0.28
N SER A 7 -9.07 -5.55 0.08
CA SER A 7 -9.38 -5.13 1.44
C SER A 7 -10.66 -5.86 1.86
N PRO A 8 -10.57 -7.09 2.40
CA PRO A 8 -11.75 -7.92 2.60
C PRO A 8 -12.63 -7.37 3.72
N LYS A 9 -13.95 -7.45 3.54
CA LYS A 9 -14.94 -6.98 4.55
C LYS A 9 -15.11 -7.96 5.71
N LEU A 10 -14.76 -9.23 5.50
CA LEU A 10 -14.87 -10.34 6.44
C LEU A 10 -13.71 -11.29 6.19
N ILE A 11 -13.10 -11.78 7.27
CA ILE A 11 -12.01 -12.75 7.24
C ILE A 11 -12.32 -13.87 8.24
N ARG A 12 -11.98 -15.11 7.91
CA ARG A 12 -12.12 -16.27 8.80
C ARG A 12 -10.80 -16.57 9.50
N PHE A 13 -10.88 -17.38 10.55
CA PHE A 13 -9.70 -17.88 11.23
C PHE A 13 -8.85 -18.71 10.26
N HIS A 14 -7.55 -18.39 10.16
CA HIS A 14 -6.58 -18.93 9.20
C HIS A 14 -6.76 -18.54 7.71
N GLU A 15 -7.69 -17.65 7.40
CA GLU A 15 -7.80 -17.10 6.04
C GLU A 15 -6.71 -16.04 5.81
N LEU A 16 -6.12 -16.05 4.62
CA LEU A 16 -5.19 -14.99 4.23
C LEU A 16 -5.99 -13.72 3.91
N THR A 17 -5.57 -12.60 4.47
CA THR A 17 -6.31 -11.34 4.36
C THR A 17 -6.05 -10.59 3.06
N GLU A 18 -4.97 -10.94 2.34
CA GLU A 18 -4.59 -10.37 1.03
C GLU A 18 -4.42 -8.84 1.00
N ASP A 19 -4.46 -8.15 2.15
CA ASP A 19 -4.32 -6.71 2.31
C ASP A 19 -2.88 -6.27 2.64
N GLU A 20 -2.03 -7.20 3.04
CA GLU A 20 -0.63 -6.96 3.39
C GLU A 20 0.31 -7.98 2.74
N TYR A 21 1.37 -7.47 2.13
CA TYR A 21 2.41 -8.28 1.49
C TYR A 21 3.80 -7.86 1.94
N PHE A 22 4.64 -8.86 2.24
CA PHE A 22 6.05 -8.64 2.48
C PHE A 22 6.81 -8.56 1.16
N CYS A 23 7.64 -7.53 1.00
CA CYS A 23 8.58 -7.39 -0.10
C CYS A 23 10.01 -7.41 0.44
N THR A 24 10.87 -8.26 -0.11
CA THR A 24 12.29 -8.30 0.25
C THR A 24 12.99 -7.03 -0.23
N GLU A 25 14.12 -6.67 0.41
CA GLU A 25 14.89 -5.49 0.03
C GLU A 25 15.28 -5.50 -1.47
N ALA A 26 15.74 -6.64 -1.99
CA ALA A 26 16.09 -6.79 -3.40
C ALA A 26 14.87 -6.63 -4.34
N GLY A 27 13.72 -7.19 -3.96
CA GLY A 27 12.47 -7.02 -4.71
C GLY A 27 11.99 -5.58 -4.72
N ALA A 28 12.08 -4.89 -3.57
CA ALA A 28 11.73 -3.48 -3.48
C ALA A 28 12.64 -2.59 -4.34
N LYS A 29 13.96 -2.87 -4.39
CA LYS A 29 14.92 -2.18 -5.25
C LYS A 29 14.66 -2.41 -6.75
N ALA A 30 14.22 -3.61 -7.14
CA ALA A 30 13.84 -3.91 -8.52
C ALA A 30 12.53 -3.23 -8.94
N GLY A 31 11.71 -2.82 -7.96
CA GLY A 31 10.39 -2.23 -8.16
C GLY A 31 9.27 -3.26 -8.04
N VAL A 32 8.13 -2.81 -7.55
CA VAL A 32 6.90 -3.60 -7.42
C VAL A 32 5.79 -2.93 -8.23
N THR A 33 5.20 -3.69 -9.14
CA THR A 33 4.07 -3.23 -9.96
C THR A 33 2.76 -3.64 -9.30
N PHE A 34 1.84 -2.68 -9.19
CA PHE A 34 0.46 -2.90 -8.77
C PHE A 34 -0.44 -2.59 -9.96
N GLU A 35 -1.40 -3.48 -10.21
CA GLU A 35 -2.42 -3.31 -11.24
C GLU A 35 -3.78 -3.34 -10.55
N ASN A 36 -4.59 -2.30 -10.74
CA ASN A 36 -5.96 -2.32 -10.26
C ASN A 36 -6.83 -3.07 -11.27
N THR A 37 -7.21 -4.30 -10.94
CA THR A 37 -8.11 -5.12 -11.77
C THR A 37 -9.59 -4.94 -11.42
N SER A 38 -9.93 -4.01 -10.51
CA SER A 38 -11.32 -3.73 -10.15
C SER A 38 -11.98 -2.81 -11.17
N ASP A 39 -13.17 -3.21 -11.64
CA ASP A 39 -13.99 -2.40 -12.55
C ASP A 39 -14.71 -1.25 -11.83
N THR A 40 -14.82 -1.31 -10.51
CA THR A 40 -15.75 -0.45 -9.73
C THR A 40 -15.09 0.33 -8.61
N GLU A 41 -13.91 -0.06 -8.14
CA GLU A 41 -13.29 0.53 -6.95
C GLU A 41 -11.83 0.94 -7.21
N PRO A 42 -11.39 2.11 -6.72
CA PRO A 42 -10.01 2.52 -6.82
C PRO A 42 -9.12 1.69 -5.89
N LEU A 43 -7.95 1.28 -6.37
CA LEU A 43 -6.90 0.71 -5.51
C LEU A 43 -6.21 1.85 -4.73
N VAL A 44 -6.40 1.87 -3.41
CA VAL A 44 -5.78 2.83 -2.49
C VAL A 44 -4.78 2.09 -1.62
N LEU A 45 -3.54 2.59 -1.59
CA LEU A 45 -2.44 2.01 -0.81
C LEU A 45 -2.00 2.97 0.29
N LEU A 46 -1.84 2.43 1.50
CA LEU A 46 -1.14 3.14 2.57
C LEU A 46 0.36 2.88 2.40
N ARG A 47 1.13 3.95 2.15
CA ARG A 47 2.59 3.87 2.08
C ARG A 47 3.18 4.39 3.38
N TYR A 48 3.64 3.47 4.24
CA TYR A 48 4.36 3.80 5.46
C TYR A 48 5.86 3.56 5.26
N PHE A 49 6.66 4.59 5.56
CA PHE A 49 8.10 4.49 5.60
C PHE A 49 8.53 4.44 7.07
N GLY A 50 9.50 3.59 7.39
CA GLY A 50 10.12 3.63 8.72
C GLY A 50 10.69 5.03 9.02
N PRO A 51 10.90 5.39 10.30
CA PRO A 51 11.53 6.66 10.64
C PRO A 51 12.85 6.85 9.89
N GLU A 52 13.09 8.06 9.36
CA GLU A 52 14.35 8.44 8.69
C GLU A 52 14.71 7.66 7.40
N VAL A 53 13.87 6.76 6.88
CA VAL A 53 14.22 5.95 5.68
C VAL A 53 13.93 6.66 4.35
N ASN A 54 13.04 7.65 4.35
CA ASN A 54 12.71 8.43 3.15
C ASN A 54 12.79 9.92 3.50
N LYS A 55 13.83 10.59 2.97
CA LYS A 55 14.10 12.01 3.20
C LYS A 55 13.02 12.93 2.58
N ASP A 56 12.32 12.43 1.58
CA ASP A 56 11.24 13.15 0.90
C ASP A 56 9.86 12.80 1.48
N ALA A 57 9.81 11.97 2.55
CA ALA A 57 8.55 11.66 3.21
C ALA A 57 7.94 12.93 3.82
N PRO A 58 6.63 13.17 3.64
CA PRO A 58 5.95 14.27 4.29
C PRO A 58 5.99 14.10 5.81
N ASN A 59 6.11 15.22 6.53
CA ASN A 59 6.02 15.23 7.97
C ASN A 59 4.60 14.90 8.43
N ILE A 60 4.47 14.37 9.64
CA ILE A 60 3.16 14.17 10.28
C ILE A 60 2.38 15.49 10.27
N GLY A 61 1.20 15.49 9.65
CA GLY A 61 0.32 16.66 9.56
C GLY A 61 0.41 17.46 8.24
N ASP A 62 1.33 17.14 7.33
CA ASP A 62 1.46 17.84 6.04
C ASP A 62 0.21 17.73 5.14
N TYR A 63 -0.61 16.70 5.34
CA TYR A 63 -1.90 16.55 4.64
C TYR A 63 -2.84 17.76 4.85
N ARG A 64 -2.71 18.48 5.98
CA ARG A 64 -3.52 19.68 6.29
C ARG A 64 -3.11 20.91 5.48
N LYS A 65 -1.93 20.91 4.87
CA LYS A 65 -1.43 22.02 4.05
C LYS A 65 -1.98 21.98 2.62
N ARG A 66 -2.53 20.84 2.19
CA ARG A 66 -3.13 20.71 0.86
C ARG A 66 -4.47 21.40 0.84
N LYS A 67 -4.59 22.46 0.04
CA LYS A 67 -5.89 22.96 -0.41
C LYS A 67 -6.33 22.03 -1.55
N PHE A 68 -7.45 21.35 -1.36
CA PHE A 68 -8.12 20.68 -2.45
C PHE A 68 -8.93 21.76 -3.17
N ASP A 69 -8.50 22.08 -4.40
CA ASP A 69 -9.31 22.90 -5.33
C ASP A 69 -10.40 22.03 -5.97
#